data_AF-Q47D47-F1
#
_entry.id   AF-Q47D47-F1
#
_cell.length_a   1.000
_cell.length_b   1.000
_cell.length_c   1.000
_cell.angle_alpha   90.00
_cell.angle_beta   90.00
_cell.angle_gamma   90.00
#
_symmetry.space_group_name_H-M   'P 1'
#
loop_
_entity.id
_entity.type
_entity.pdbx_description
1 polymer ?
#
loop_
_entity_poly.entity_id
_entity_poly.type
_entity_poly.pdbx_seq_one_letter_code
_entity_poly.pdbx_strand_id
1 'polypeptide(L)'
;MLDDLTKEIKAQLYERVKSPLFGAFAFSWVAWNYRALLALVSDLEFADKMAFIDKAYPTAWELSLHGALGPLISALLFLWLYPYPARFMYSYWAKQQKELKKVQQSIEDETPLTQEEANALRKAGFAQAKEYQSQLKELSATNKELEERMKLLQEENGRLATERDQFGEAAKKAQEQAAPGLASVLAQHPPSVSKDAAVIFPNGDIRSKGKVISIDSLSDEQRFQLTQEIGNGAEIQRVMLALVVLDGEGDFDSIAGVAGLGKIETRHGLEVLRSEELVSASANSVKWFLTSSGRSLAVRLGLREAALKVTDGGVVGG
;
A
#
# COMPACT_ATOMS: atom_id res chain seq x y z
N MET A 1 35.81 -25.69 -24.14
CA MET A 1 36.04 -26.39 -25.42
C MET A 1 34.91 -27.37 -25.74
N LEU A 2 34.83 -28.56 -25.10
CA LEU A 2 33.71 -29.50 -25.32
C LEU A 2 32.36 -28.94 -24.85
N ASP A 3 32.37 -28.19 -23.75
CA ASP A 3 31.17 -27.52 -23.23
C ASP A 3 30.69 -26.40 -24.17
N ASP A 4 31.60 -25.72 -24.85
CA ASP A 4 31.28 -24.64 -25.78
C ASP A 4 30.70 -25.20 -27.08
N LEU A 5 31.29 -26.29 -27.61
CA LEU A 5 30.71 -27.07 -28.71
C LEU A 5 29.31 -27.59 -28.37
N THR A 6 29.11 -28.08 -27.14
CA THR A 6 27.80 -28.58 -26.70
C THR A 6 26.78 -27.44 -26.62
N LYS A 7 27.18 -26.23 -26.19
CA LYS A 7 26.32 -25.05 -26.17
C LYS A 7 25.97 -24.56 -27.58
N GLU A 8 26.93 -24.54 -28.49
CA GLU A 8 26.71 -24.15 -29.90
C GLU A 8 25.77 -25.13 -30.61
N ILE A 9 25.97 -26.44 -30.43
CA ILE A 9 25.08 -27.47 -30.98
C ILE A 9 23.68 -27.32 -30.41
N LYS A 10 23.54 -27.10 -29.09
CA LYS A 10 22.24 -26.87 -28.46
C LYS A 10 21.56 -25.62 -28.99
N ALA A 11 22.29 -24.51 -29.17
CA ALA A 11 21.74 -23.25 -29.68
C ALA A 11 21.23 -23.42 -31.12
N GLN A 12 22.03 -24.02 -32.00
CA GLN A 12 21.63 -24.26 -33.40
C GLN A 12 20.47 -25.25 -33.50
N LEU A 13 20.46 -26.29 -32.65
CA LEU A 13 19.35 -27.24 -32.61
C LEU A 13 18.08 -26.57 -32.09
N TYR A 14 18.17 -25.69 -31.09
CA TYR A 14 17.03 -24.96 -30.56
C TYR A 14 16.41 -23.99 -31.59
N GLU A 15 17.25 -23.30 -32.37
CA GLU A 15 16.77 -22.46 -33.48
C GLU A 15 16.08 -23.28 -34.58
N ARG A 16 16.61 -24.47 -34.91
CA ARG A 16 16.04 -25.33 -35.95
C ARG A 16 14.80 -26.10 -35.48
N VAL A 17 14.73 -26.48 -34.20
CA VAL A 17 13.55 -27.12 -33.57
C VAL A 17 12.36 -26.15 -33.51
N LYS A 18 12.60 -24.83 -33.52
CA LYS A 18 11.53 -23.83 -33.70
C LYS A 18 10.92 -23.85 -35.11
N SER A 19 11.56 -24.46 -36.11
CA SER A 19 10.96 -24.67 -37.42
C SER A 19 9.99 -25.85 -37.37
N PRO A 20 8.68 -25.63 -37.57
CA PRO A 20 7.69 -26.71 -37.57
C PRO A 20 8.00 -27.81 -38.60
N LEU A 21 8.62 -27.44 -39.72
CA LEU A 21 9.02 -28.37 -40.78
C LEU A 21 10.16 -29.28 -40.33
N PHE A 22 11.18 -28.74 -39.65
CA PHE A 22 12.29 -29.55 -39.18
C PHE A 22 11.82 -30.54 -38.10
N GLY A 23 10.99 -30.08 -37.16
CA GLY A 23 10.40 -30.96 -36.15
C GLY A 23 9.58 -32.08 -36.78
N ALA A 24 8.62 -31.74 -37.65
CA ALA A 24 7.78 -32.72 -38.34
C ALA A 24 8.61 -33.69 -39.20
N PHE A 25 9.67 -33.20 -39.87
CA PHE A 25 10.60 -34.03 -40.64
C PHE A 25 11.43 -34.96 -39.77
N ALA A 26 11.95 -34.50 -38.64
CA ALA A 26 12.71 -35.35 -37.72
C ALA A 26 11.83 -36.47 -37.15
N PHE A 27 10.61 -36.15 -36.72
CA PHE A 27 9.66 -37.15 -36.23
C PHE A 27 9.24 -38.14 -37.32
N SER A 28 8.95 -37.66 -38.54
CA SER A 28 8.61 -38.55 -39.65
C SER A 28 9.82 -39.40 -40.07
N TRP A 29 11.04 -38.85 -40.04
CA TRP A 29 12.26 -39.60 -40.35
C TRP A 29 12.47 -40.76 -39.38
N VAL A 30 12.29 -40.51 -38.08
CA VAL A 30 12.32 -41.56 -37.05
C VAL A 30 11.23 -42.60 -37.30
N ALA A 31 10.01 -42.18 -37.65
CA ALA A 31 8.90 -43.08 -37.92
C ALA A 31 9.14 -43.97 -39.15
N TRP A 32 9.73 -43.43 -40.23
CA TRP A 32 10.06 -44.17 -41.45
C TRP A 32 11.31 -45.06 -41.29
N ASN A 33 12.26 -44.66 -40.45
CA ASN A 33 13.51 -45.39 -40.21
C ASN A 33 13.53 -46.14 -38.88
N TYR A 34 12.36 -46.47 -38.32
CA TYR A 34 12.25 -47.13 -37.01
C TYR A 34 13.02 -48.47 -36.97
N ARG A 35 13.06 -49.23 -38.07
CA ARG A 35 13.79 -50.50 -38.17
C ARG A 35 15.30 -50.30 -38.04
N ALA A 36 15.84 -49.28 -38.71
CA ALA A 36 17.26 -48.94 -38.62
C ALA A 36 17.63 -48.47 -37.21
N LEU A 37 16.77 -47.65 -36.59
CA LEU A 37 16.97 -47.16 -35.23
C LEU A 37 16.90 -48.28 -34.18
N LEU A 38 15.92 -49.19 -34.30
CA LEU A 38 15.84 -50.36 -33.43
C LEU A 38 17.05 -51.28 -33.61
N ALA A 39 17.52 -51.49 -34.85
CA ALA A 39 18.74 -52.25 -35.10
C ALA A 39 19.98 -51.58 -34.48
N LEU A 40 20.07 -50.25 -34.55
CA LEU A 40 21.19 -49.49 -33.98
C LEU A 40 21.23 -49.61 -32.45
N VAL A 41 20.07 -49.57 -31.79
CA VAL A 41 19.91 -49.70 -30.34
C VAL A 41 19.98 -51.15 -29.84
N SER A 42 19.79 -52.14 -30.73
CA SER A 42 19.86 -53.56 -30.36
C SER A 42 21.28 -54.00 -29.94
N ASP A 43 21.37 -55.11 -29.20
CA ASP A 43 22.64 -55.71 -28.77
C ASP A 43 23.37 -56.53 -29.87
N LEU A 44 22.97 -56.37 -31.13
CA LEU A 44 23.61 -57.07 -32.25
C LEU A 44 25.08 -56.64 -32.42
N GLU A 45 25.91 -57.56 -32.91
CA GLU A 45 27.27 -57.21 -33.32
C GLU A 45 27.24 -56.22 -34.49
N PHE A 46 28.27 -55.39 -34.61
CA PHE A 46 28.32 -54.33 -35.62
C PHE A 46 28.11 -54.85 -37.06
N ALA A 47 28.69 -56.03 -37.38
CA ALA A 47 28.53 -56.66 -38.68
C ALA A 47 27.06 -57.04 -38.97
N ASP A 48 26.36 -57.59 -37.97
CA ASP A 48 24.96 -57.99 -38.09
C ASP A 48 24.03 -56.77 -38.20
N LYS A 49 24.36 -55.66 -37.52
CA LYS A 49 23.63 -54.39 -37.66
C LYS A 49 23.70 -53.84 -39.07
N MET A 50 24.90 -53.84 -39.68
CA MET A 50 25.07 -53.38 -41.06
C MET A 50 24.36 -54.30 -42.05
N ALA A 51 24.49 -55.61 -41.91
CA ALA A 51 23.78 -56.58 -42.75
C ALA A 51 22.25 -56.45 -42.62
N PHE A 52 21.74 -56.14 -41.42
CA PHE A 52 20.33 -55.88 -41.19
C PHE A 52 19.87 -54.59 -41.89
N ILE A 53 20.64 -53.51 -41.81
CA ILE A 53 20.33 -52.24 -42.49
C ILE A 53 20.36 -52.41 -44.01
N ASP A 54 21.38 -53.08 -44.55
CA ASP A 54 21.48 -53.34 -46.00
C ASP A 54 20.32 -54.21 -46.50
N LYS A 55 19.88 -55.18 -45.70
CA LYS A 55 18.70 -55.99 -45.99
C LYS A 55 17.39 -55.20 -45.86
N ALA A 56 17.34 -54.22 -44.96
CA ALA A 56 16.17 -53.36 -44.77
C ALA A 56 16.02 -52.32 -45.89
N TYR A 57 17.11 -51.94 -46.56
CA TYR A 57 17.14 -50.98 -47.67
C TYR A 57 17.96 -51.53 -48.86
N PRO A 58 17.47 -52.58 -49.54
CA PRO A 58 18.22 -53.28 -50.59
C PRO A 58 18.52 -52.43 -51.84
N THR A 59 17.76 -51.36 -52.07
CA THR A 59 17.91 -50.51 -53.25
C THR A 59 18.19 -49.06 -52.88
N ALA A 60 19.00 -48.37 -53.69
CA ALA A 60 19.26 -46.93 -53.52
C ALA A 60 17.97 -46.08 -53.58
N TRP A 61 16.96 -46.58 -54.30
CA TRP A 61 15.63 -45.97 -54.34
C TRP A 61 14.92 -46.09 -53.00
N GLU A 62 14.89 -47.28 -52.39
CA GLU A 62 14.30 -47.49 -51.06
C GLU A 62 15.03 -46.69 -49.99
N LEU A 63 16.36 -46.59 -50.07
CA LEU A 63 17.15 -45.76 -49.17
C LEU A 63 16.79 -44.27 -49.31
N SER A 64 16.65 -43.76 -50.54
CA SER A 64 16.27 -42.36 -50.78
C SER A 64 14.82 -42.06 -50.36
N LEU A 65 13.92 -43.04 -50.58
CA LEU A 65 12.52 -42.95 -50.21
C LEU A 65 12.33 -42.93 -48.70
N HIS A 66 12.97 -43.84 -47.96
CA HIS A 66 12.85 -43.89 -46.50
C HIS A 66 13.73 -42.84 -45.81
N GLY A 67 14.87 -42.48 -46.41
CA GLY A 67 15.84 -41.55 -45.84
C GLY A 67 15.46 -40.07 -45.99
N ALA A 68 14.79 -39.68 -47.07
CA ALA A 68 14.48 -38.27 -47.34
C ALA A 68 13.06 -38.02 -47.87
N LEU A 69 12.67 -38.65 -48.97
CA LEU A 69 11.41 -38.33 -49.67
C LEU A 69 10.15 -38.64 -48.85
N GLY A 70 10.06 -39.84 -48.29
CA GLY A 70 8.94 -40.30 -47.46
C GLY A 70 8.75 -39.45 -46.20
N PRO A 71 9.81 -39.24 -45.39
CA PRO A 71 9.78 -38.31 -44.27
C PRO A 71 9.38 -36.90 -44.65
N LEU A 72 9.89 -36.36 -45.76
CA LEU A 72 9.57 -35.01 -46.24
C LEU A 72 8.10 -34.88 -46.63
N ILE A 73 7.58 -35.81 -47.43
CA ILE A 73 6.16 -35.84 -47.83
C ILE A 73 5.28 -35.97 -46.60
N SER A 74 5.62 -36.88 -45.67
CA SER A 74 4.86 -37.08 -44.43
C SER A 74 4.86 -35.83 -43.54
N ALA A 75 5.99 -35.13 -43.45
CA ALA A 75 6.10 -33.88 -42.69
C ALA A 75 5.26 -32.76 -43.30
N LEU A 76 5.26 -32.63 -44.64
CA LEU A 76 4.41 -31.66 -45.34
C LEU A 76 2.93 -32.00 -45.17
N LEU A 77 2.56 -33.27 -45.27
CA LEU A 77 1.18 -33.73 -45.07
C LEU A 77 0.74 -33.49 -43.62
N PHE A 78 1.60 -33.77 -42.65
CA PHE A 78 1.34 -33.47 -41.24
C PHE A 78 1.16 -31.97 -40.99
N LEU A 79 2.04 -31.12 -41.52
CA LEU A 79 1.92 -29.66 -41.39
C LEU A 79 0.68 -29.10 -42.08
N TRP A 80 0.26 -29.71 -43.18
CA TRP A 80 -0.96 -29.32 -43.89
C TRP A 80 -2.23 -29.78 -43.15
N LEU A 81 -2.20 -30.98 -42.57
CA LEU A 81 -3.34 -31.57 -41.86
C LEU A 81 -3.50 -31.02 -40.43
N TYR A 82 -2.40 -30.74 -39.73
CA TYR A 82 -2.37 -30.30 -38.32
C TYR A 82 -3.22 -29.04 -38.01
N PRO A 83 -3.29 -28.00 -38.87
CA PRO A 83 -4.12 -26.82 -38.64
C PRO A 83 -5.62 -27.13 -38.48
N TYR A 84 -6.14 -28.19 -39.10
CA TYR A 84 -7.56 -28.54 -39.05
C TYR A 84 -8.02 -28.97 -37.65
N PRO A 85 -7.42 -30.01 -37.01
CA PRO A 85 -7.75 -30.38 -35.63
C PRO A 85 -7.35 -29.28 -34.64
N ALA A 86 -6.26 -28.54 -34.90
CA ALA A 86 -5.85 -27.44 -34.03
C ALA A 86 -6.91 -26.32 -33.98
N ARG A 87 -7.45 -25.91 -35.13
CA ARG A 87 -8.54 -24.92 -35.20
C ARG A 87 -9.81 -25.42 -34.51
N PHE A 88 -10.15 -26.70 -34.72
CA PHE A 88 -11.30 -27.31 -34.05
C PHE A 88 -11.15 -27.28 -32.53
N MET A 89 -10.01 -27.76 -32.01
CA MET A 89 -9.73 -27.79 -30.57
C MET A 89 -9.73 -26.38 -29.97
N TYR A 90 -9.11 -25.41 -30.65
CA TYR A 90 -9.11 -24.02 -30.21
C TYR A 90 -10.52 -23.44 -30.14
N SER A 91 -11.34 -23.69 -31.16
CA SER A 91 -12.73 -23.21 -31.18
C SER A 91 -13.58 -23.85 -30.08
N TYR A 92 -13.38 -25.14 -29.81
CA TYR A 92 -14.05 -25.86 -28.73
C TYR A 92 -13.66 -25.29 -27.38
N TRP A 93 -12.35 -25.13 -27.13
CA TRP A 93 -11.83 -24.59 -25.89
C TRP A 93 -12.27 -23.14 -25.64
N ALA A 94 -12.26 -22.30 -26.67
CA ALA A 94 -12.75 -20.92 -26.57
C ALA A 94 -14.24 -20.84 -26.24
N LYS A 95 -15.06 -21.78 -26.73
CA LYS A 95 -16.48 -21.89 -26.35
C LYS A 95 -16.62 -22.30 -24.89
N GLN A 96 -15.89 -23.33 -24.46
CA GLN A 96 -15.89 -23.79 -23.06
C GLN A 96 -15.44 -22.69 -22.10
N GLN A 97 -14.43 -21.90 -22.46
CA GLN A 97 -13.98 -20.79 -21.62
C GLN A 97 -15.03 -19.68 -21.51
N LYS A 98 -15.78 -19.41 -22.58
CA LYS A 98 -16.92 -18.47 -22.55
C LYS A 98 -18.06 -18.99 -21.68
N GLU A 99 -18.38 -20.28 -21.77
CA GLU A 99 -19.40 -20.92 -20.93
C GLU A 99 -18.99 -20.89 -19.46
N LEU A 100 -17.73 -21.24 -19.16
CA LEU A 100 -17.21 -21.20 -17.80
C LEU A 100 -17.26 -19.79 -17.20
N LYS A 101 -16.90 -18.76 -17.98
CA LYS A 101 -17.03 -17.36 -17.55
C LYS A 101 -18.47 -16.97 -17.28
N LYS A 102 -19.43 -17.43 -18.09
CA LYS A 102 -20.86 -17.18 -17.84
C LYS A 102 -21.33 -17.84 -16.54
N VAL A 103 -20.91 -19.07 -16.30
CA VAL A 103 -21.23 -19.80 -15.05
C VAL A 103 -20.62 -19.08 -13.85
N GLN A 104 -19.35 -18.67 -13.95
CA GLN A 104 -18.68 -17.90 -12.90
C GLN A 104 -19.43 -16.59 -12.59
N GLN A 105 -19.77 -15.80 -13.61
CA GLN A 105 -20.56 -14.58 -13.46
C GLN A 105 -21.94 -14.85 -12.81
N SER A 106 -22.59 -15.96 -13.14
CA SER A 106 -23.86 -16.33 -12.52
C SER A 106 -23.73 -16.79 -11.06
N ILE A 107 -22.56 -17.27 -10.64
CA ILE A 107 -22.29 -17.67 -9.25
C ILE A 107 -21.89 -16.45 -8.41
N GLU A 108 -21.12 -15.53 -8.99
CA GLU A 108 -20.60 -14.34 -8.31
C GLU A 108 -21.65 -13.22 -8.15
N ASP A 109 -22.88 -13.40 -8.65
CA ASP A 109 -23.95 -12.38 -8.72
C ASP A 109 -23.50 -11.04 -9.36
N GLU A 110 -22.34 -11.03 -10.02
CA GLU A 110 -21.85 -9.92 -10.81
C GLU A 110 -22.62 -9.91 -12.12
N THR A 111 -23.74 -9.17 -12.16
CA THR A 111 -24.40 -8.86 -13.43
C THR A 111 -23.39 -8.13 -14.32
N PRO A 112 -22.95 -8.71 -15.44
CA PRO A 112 -22.03 -8.02 -16.34
C PRO A 112 -22.74 -6.77 -16.84
N LEU A 113 -22.22 -5.59 -16.47
CA LEU A 113 -22.78 -4.31 -16.93
C LEU A 113 -22.89 -4.36 -18.46
N THR A 114 -24.10 -4.16 -18.95
CA THR A 114 -24.33 -3.97 -20.37
C THR A 114 -23.54 -2.75 -20.85
N GLN A 115 -23.21 -2.70 -22.14
CA GLN A 115 -22.46 -1.57 -22.70
C GLN A 115 -23.17 -0.23 -22.47
N GLU A 116 -24.50 -0.24 -22.39
CA GLU A 116 -25.32 0.92 -22.05
C GLU A 116 -25.15 1.34 -20.59
N GLU A 117 -25.22 0.39 -19.64
CA GLU A 117 -25.00 0.66 -18.22
C GLU A 117 -23.56 1.13 -17.94
N ALA A 118 -22.56 0.54 -18.60
CA ALA A 118 -21.17 0.97 -18.49
C ALA A 118 -20.98 2.41 -19.00
N ASN A 119 -21.69 2.79 -20.07
CA ASN A 119 -21.67 4.16 -20.58
C ASN A 119 -22.43 5.13 -19.66
N ALA A 120 -23.56 4.71 -19.07
CA ALA A 120 -24.30 5.50 -18.10
C ALA A 120 -23.45 5.74 -16.84
N LEU A 121 -22.76 4.72 -16.34
CA LEU A 121 -21.85 4.82 -15.19
C LEU A 121 -20.69 5.77 -15.46
N ARG A 122 -20.09 5.71 -16.66
CA ARG A 122 -19.06 6.69 -17.08
C ARG A 122 -19.59 8.11 -17.08
N LYS A 123 -20.79 8.34 -17.63
CA LYS A 123 -21.42 9.68 -17.63
C LYS A 123 -21.69 10.19 -16.21
N ALA A 124 -22.19 9.32 -15.33
CA ALA A 124 -22.41 9.63 -13.93
C ALA A 124 -21.08 10.00 -13.23
N GLY A 125 -20.03 9.20 -13.45
CA GLY A 125 -18.69 9.49 -12.92
C GLY A 125 -18.12 10.82 -13.42
N PHE A 126 -18.31 11.14 -14.70
CA PHE A 126 -17.90 12.45 -15.24
C PHE A 126 -18.69 13.62 -14.64
N ALA A 127 -20.00 13.45 -14.43
CA ALA A 127 -20.83 14.48 -13.79
C ALA A 127 -20.38 14.73 -12.35
N GLN A 128 -20.14 13.66 -11.58
CA GLN A 128 -19.67 13.74 -10.21
C GLN A 128 -18.25 14.34 -10.12
N ALA A 129 -17.34 13.96 -11.01
CA ALA A 129 -16.00 14.55 -11.07
C ALA A 129 -16.05 16.05 -11.36
N LYS A 130 -16.95 16.49 -12.24
CA LYS A 130 -17.17 17.90 -12.53
C LYS A 130 -17.72 18.65 -11.30
N GLU A 131 -18.65 18.04 -10.58
CA GLU A 131 -19.21 18.61 -9.35
C GLU A 131 -18.13 18.79 -8.27
N TYR A 132 -17.30 17.76 -8.03
CA TYR A 132 -16.17 17.89 -7.12
C TYR A 132 -15.18 18.96 -7.55
N GLN A 133 -14.92 19.09 -8.86
CA GLN A 133 -14.04 20.14 -9.36
C GLN A 133 -14.62 21.55 -9.13
N SER A 134 -15.94 21.73 -9.23
CA SER A 134 -16.58 23.00 -8.85
C SER A 134 -16.50 23.27 -7.36
N GLN A 135 -16.74 22.27 -6.52
CA GLN A 135 -16.64 22.40 -5.06
C GLN A 135 -15.21 22.75 -4.63
N LEU A 136 -14.19 22.12 -5.22
CA LEU A 136 -12.78 22.46 -4.96
C LEU A 136 -12.45 23.90 -5.34
N LYS A 137 -12.98 24.39 -6.46
CA LYS A 137 -12.78 25.78 -6.88
C LYS A 137 -13.43 26.76 -5.90
N GLU A 138 -14.66 26.49 -5.48
CA GLU A 138 -15.37 27.30 -4.49
C GLU A 138 -14.64 27.30 -3.14
N LEU A 139 -14.20 26.14 -2.67
CA LEU A 139 -13.43 26.01 -1.44
C LEU A 139 -12.09 26.74 -1.53
N SER A 140 -11.41 26.69 -2.69
CA SER A 140 -10.15 27.44 -2.90
C SER A 140 -10.37 28.95 -2.90
N ALA A 141 -11.50 29.43 -3.45
CA ALA A 141 -11.83 30.85 -3.46
C ALA A 141 -12.17 31.35 -2.04
N THR A 142 -12.94 30.58 -1.28
CA THR A 142 -13.28 30.91 0.12
C THR A 142 -12.05 30.88 1.03
N ASN A 143 -11.16 29.89 0.88
CA ASN A 143 -9.89 29.88 1.62
C ASN A 143 -9.05 31.13 1.33
N LYS A 144 -8.96 31.54 0.07
CA LYS A 144 -8.24 32.76 -0.30
C LYS A 144 -8.87 34.02 0.33
N GLU A 145 -10.19 34.13 0.32
CA GLU A 145 -10.92 35.22 0.99
C GLU A 145 -10.66 35.24 2.51
N LEU A 146 -10.68 34.07 3.15
CA LEU A 146 -10.40 33.93 4.58
C LEU A 146 -8.95 34.31 4.91
N GLU A 147 -7.98 33.93 4.08
CA GLU A 147 -6.58 34.34 4.23
C GLU A 147 -6.42 35.86 4.11
N GLU A 148 -7.06 36.49 3.13
CA GLU A 148 -7.08 37.94 2.97
C GLU A 148 -7.70 38.63 4.18
N ARG A 149 -8.81 38.10 4.71
CA ARG A 149 -9.46 38.63 5.91
C ARG A 149 -8.60 38.47 7.16
N MET A 150 -7.92 37.33 7.33
CA MET A 150 -6.99 37.12 8.43
C MET A 150 -5.84 38.12 8.38
N LYS A 151 -5.31 38.39 7.19
CA LYS A 151 -4.24 39.38 7.01
C LYS A 151 -4.70 40.79 7.40
N LEU A 152 -5.90 41.21 6.97
CA LEU A 152 -6.46 42.50 7.35
C LEU A 152 -6.65 42.63 8.87
N LEU A 153 -7.17 41.58 9.53
CA LEU A 153 -7.32 41.57 10.98
C LEU A 153 -5.97 41.59 11.72
N GLN A 154 -4.94 40.94 11.17
CA GLN A 154 -3.58 41.01 11.71
C GLN A 154 -3.00 42.42 11.59
N GLU A 155 -3.19 43.09 10.45
CA GLU A 155 -2.77 44.48 10.24
C GLU A 155 -3.51 45.44 11.20
N GLU A 156 -4.82 45.26 11.37
CA GLU A 156 -5.63 46.04 12.31
C GLU A 156 -5.20 45.83 13.77
N ASN A 157 -5.00 44.58 14.18
CA ASN A 157 -4.49 44.26 15.52
C ASN A 157 -3.08 44.84 15.74
N GLY A 158 -2.23 44.84 14.71
CA GLY A 158 -0.92 45.49 14.76
C GLY A 158 -1.04 47.00 14.98
N ARG A 159 -2.00 47.66 14.32
CA ARG A 159 -2.28 49.09 14.52
C ARG A 159 -2.83 49.39 15.92
N LEU A 160 -3.77 48.57 16.42
CA LEU A 160 -4.30 48.74 17.77
C LEU A 160 -3.23 48.51 18.84
N ALA A 161 -2.30 47.59 18.61
CA ALA A 161 -1.16 47.38 19.52
C ALA A 161 -0.26 48.62 19.59
N THR A 162 0.08 49.24 18.45
CA THR A 162 0.88 50.46 18.44
C THR A 162 0.14 51.65 19.05
N GLU A 163 -1.17 51.80 18.81
CA GLU A 163 -2.00 52.80 19.49
C GLU A 163 -2.00 52.59 21.01
N ARG A 164 -2.17 51.35 21.48
CA ARG A 164 -2.14 51.01 22.90
C ARG A 164 -0.79 51.36 23.54
N ASP A 165 0.31 51.09 22.85
CA ASP A 165 1.65 51.41 23.34
C ASP A 165 1.84 52.95 23.43
N GLN A 166 1.36 53.70 22.45
CA GLN A 166 1.35 55.18 22.48
C GLN A 166 0.50 55.73 23.64
N PHE A 167 -0.70 55.18 23.85
CA PHE A 167 -1.54 55.55 25.00
C PHE A 167 -0.89 55.18 26.33
N GLY A 168 -0.22 54.03 26.40
CA GLY A 168 0.53 53.60 27.59
C GLY A 168 1.68 54.54 27.93
N GLU A 169 2.44 54.99 26.93
CA GLU A 169 3.49 56.00 27.10
C GLU A 169 2.91 57.37 27.51
N ALA A 170 1.82 57.80 26.89
CA ALA A 170 1.13 59.04 27.24
C ALA A 170 0.59 59.01 28.68
N ALA A 171 0.00 57.88 29.09
CA ALA A 171 -0.49 57.66 30.45
C ALA A 171 0.65 57.69 31.47
N LYS A 172 1.80 57.06 31.18
CA LYS A 172 3.00 57.15 32.04
C LYS A 172 3.47 58.60 32.21
N LYS A 173 3.58 59.36 31.11
CA LYS A 173 3.96 60.78 31.16
C LYS A 173 2.96 61.62 31.97
N ALA A 174 1.65 61.40 31.79
CA ALA A 174 0.62 62.08 32.55
C ALA A 174 0.67 61.71 34.05
N GLN A 175 0.92 60.45 34.37
CA GLN A 175 1.09 59.97 35.74
C GLN A 175 2.33 60.60 36.41
N GLU A 176 3.46 60.68 35.72
CA GLU A 176 4.67 61.36 36.21
C GLU A 176 4.43 62.86 36.48
N GLN A 177 3.65 63.53 35.63
CA GLN A 177 3.26 64.93 35.82
C GLN A 177 2.24 65.12 36.96
N ALA A 178 1.34 64.16 37.18
CA ALA A 178 0.32 64.21 38.22
C ALA A 178 0.80 63.70 39.60
N ALA A 179 1.84 62.86 39.64
CA ALA A 179 2.43 62.30 40.86
C ALA A 179 2.74 63.34 41.96
N PRO A 180 3.34 64.52 41.67
CA PRO A 180 3.57 65.53 42.70
C PRO A 180 2.26 66.14 43.26
N GLY A 181 1.19 66.21 42.48
CA GLY A 181 -0.12 66.68 42.94
C GLY A 181 -0.88 65.63 43.77
N LEU A 182 -0.83 64.36 43.36
CA LEU A 182 -1.52 63.25 44.04
C LEU A 182 -0.89 62.89 45.39
N ALA A 183 0.44 63.04 45.53
CA ALA A 183 1.14 62.87 46.81
C ALA A 183 0.64 63.85 47.88
N SER A 184 0.23 65.07 47.48
CA SER A 184 -0.32 66.07 48.40
C SER A 184 -1.75 65.75 48.88
N VAL A 185 -2.54 65.04 48.07
CA VAL A 185 -3.94 64.66 48.35
C VAL A 185 -4.03 63.35 49.14
N LEU A 186 -3.19 62.36 48.82
CA LEU A 186 -3.12 61.08 49.56
C LEU A 186 -2.62 61.25 51.01
N ALA A 187 -1.89 62.32 51.31
CA ALA A 187 -1.52 62.69 52.68
C ALA A 187 -2.73 63.16 53.53
N GLN A 188 -3.85 63.53 52.89
CA GLN A 188 -5.04 64.04 53.58
C GLN A 188 -6.11 62.95 53.84
N HIS A 189 -6.13 61.84 53.08
CA HIS A 189 -7.10 60.75 53.25
C HIS A 189 -6.46 59.36 53.01
N PRO A 190 -6.11 58.59 54.07
CA PRO A 190 -5.56 57.25 53.93
C PRO A 190 -6.65 56.24 53.50
N PRO A 191 -6.40 55.37 52.50
CA PRO A 191 -7.37 54.37 52.07
C PRO A 191 -7.52 53.24 53.10
N SER A 192 -8.75 53.03 53.57
CA SER A 192 -9.16 51.90 54.39
C SER A 192 -9.39 50.66 53.51
N VAL A 193 -8.36 49.81 53.41
CA VAL A 193 -8.42 48.56 52.65
C VAL A 193 -9.20 47.50 53.43
N SER A 194 -10.42 47.19 53.01
CA SER A 194 -11.18 46.02 53.49
C SER A 194 -10.60 44.74 52.89
N LYS A 195 -10.32 43.75 53.74
CA LYS A 195 -9.57 42.52 53.43
C LYS A 195 -10.36 41.40 52.72
N ASP A 196 -11.60 41.60 52.32
CA ASP A 196 -12.49 40.49 51.92
C ASP A 196 -12.84 40.50 50.42
N ALA A 197 -11.84 40.35 49.55
CA ALA A 197 -12.08 40.03 48.14
C ALA A 197 -11.34 38.72 47.77
N ALA A 198 -11.99 37.60 48.10
CA ALA A 198 -11.58 36.28 47.65
C ALA A 198 -11.73 36.20 46.11
N VAL A 199 -10.59 36.08 45.43
CA VAL A 199 -10.54 35.76 44.01
C VAL A 199 -10.91 34.29 43.85
N ILE A 200 -12.18 34.05 43.52
CA ILE A 200 -12.66 32.74 43.10
C ILE A 200 -12.21 32.53 41.65
N PHE A 201 -11.28 31.60 41.45
CA PHE A 201 -10.97 31.06 40.13
C PHE A 201 -11.99 29.95 39.80
N PRO A 202 -12.85 30.11 38.78
CA PRO A 202 -13.69 29.01 38.31
C PRO A 202 -12.86 28.10 37.39
N ASN A 203 -13.10 26.80 37.51
CA ASN A 203 -12.57 25.69 36.71
C ASN A 203 -11.24 25.07 37.20
N GLY A 204 -11.37 24.32 38.30
CA GLY A 204 -10.49 23.20 38.59
C GLY A 204 -10.81 22.02 37.69
N ASP A 205 -10.13 21.93 36.55
CA ASP A 205 -10.15 20.74 35.70
C ASP A 205 -9.02 19.80 36.19
N ILE A 206 -9.39 18.82 37.01
CA ILE A 206 -8.46 17.81 37.53
C ILE A 206 -8.19 16.81 36.40
N ARG A 207 -7.28 17.17 35.49
CA ARG A 207 -6.65 16.18 34.61
C ARG A 207 -5.70 15.36 35.48
N SER A 208 -6.06 14.10 35.73
CA SER A 208 -5.15 13.10 36.27
C SER A 208 -3.86 13.14 35.45
N LYS A 209 -2.71 13.32 36.12
CA LYS A 209 -1.37 13.36 35.53
C LYS A 209 -0.96 11.99 34.95
N GLY A 210 -1.73 11.46 34.01
CA GLY A 210 -1.30 10.38 33.14
C GLY A 210 -0.22 10.93 32.23
N LYS A 211 0.92 10.24 32.14
CA LYS A 211 2.02 10.60 31.26
C LYS A 211 1.55 10.43 29.82
N VAL A 212 1.15 11.54 29.19
CA VAL A 212 0.72 11.56 27.79
C VAL A 212 1.94 11.27 26.93
N ILE A 213 1.86 10.23 26.10
CA ILE A 213 2.96 9.95 25.19
C ILE A 213 2.93 10.97 24.05
N SER A 214 3.97 11.80 23.94
CA SER A 214 4.14 12.63 22.76
C SER A 214 4.79 11.81 21.64
N ILE A 215 4.21 11.89 20.44
CA ILE A 215 4.85 11.49 19.17
C ILE A 215 6.24 12.14 19.04
N ASP A 216 6.47 13.25 19.74
CA ASP A 216 7.74 13.97 19.68
C ASP A 216 8.96 13.16 20.16
N SER A 217 8.71 12.04 20.84
CA SER A 217 9.74 11.09 21.26
C SER A 217 10.25 10.17 20.15
N LEU A 218 9.53 10.06 19.03
CA LEU A 218 9.96 9.29 17.86
C LEU A 218 10.98 10.07 17.04
N SER A 219 11.99 9.36 16.53
CA SER A 219 12.91 9.93 15.55
C SER A 219 12.18 10.28 14.25
N ASP A 220 12.71 11.23 13.49
CA ASP A 220 12.10 11.66 12.22
C ASP A 220 11.95 10.49 11.24
N GLU A 221 12.91 9.56 11.23
CA GLU A 221 12.87 8.33 10.44
C GLU A 221 11.71 7.42 10.87
N GLN A 222 11.51 7.23 12.18
CA GLN A 222 10.40 6.44 12.70
C GLN A 222 9.05 7.06 12.35
N ARG A 223 8.91 8.39 12.47
CA ARG A 223 7.68 9.09 12.08
C ARG A 223 7.41 8.96 10.60
N PHE A 224 8.44 9.09 9.77
CA PHE A 224 8.30 8.97 8.32
C PHE A 224 7.84 7.56 7.92
N GLN A 225 8.46 6.51 8.48
CA GLN A 225 8.07 5.13 8.20
C GLN A 225 6.66 4.81 8.71
N LEU A 226 6.30 5.30 9.90
CA LEU A 226 4.96 5.12 10.47
C LEU A 226 3.89 5.81 9.59
N THR A 227 4.19 7.00 9.06
CA THR A 227 3.32 7.70 8.11
C THR A 227 3.16 6.97 6.79
N GLN A 228 4.21 6.31 6.28
CA GLN A 228 4.11 5.53 5.04
C GLN A 228 3.26 4.27 5.20
N GLU A 229 3.36 3.58 6.33
CA GLU A 229 2.70 2.30 6.56
C GLU A 229 1.25 2.45 7.05
N ILE A 230 0.94 3.48 7.84
CA ILE A 230 -0.36 3.63 8.50
C ILE A 230 -1.09 4.93 8.09
N GLY A 231 -0.46 5.78 7.26
CA GLY A 231 -1.01 7.06 6.81
C GLY A 231 -0.72 8.24 7.74
N ASN A 232 -1.19 9.43 7.33
CA ASN A 232 -0.81 10.72 7.91
C ASN A 232 -1.68 11.21 9.09
N GLY A 233 -2.27 10.29 9.86
CA GLY A 233 -3.09 10.63 11.02
C GLY A 233 -2.29 10.59 12.33
N ALA A 234 -2.04 11.76 12.94
CA ALA A 234 -1.30 11.84 14.21
C ALA A 234 -2.02 11.07 15.34
N GLU A 235 -3.34 11.02 15.31
CA GLU A 235 -4.18 10.23 16.20
C GLU A 235 -3.96 8.72 16.02
N ILE A 236 -3.86 8.23 14.79
CA ILE A 236 -3.63 6.81 14.47
C ILE A 236 -2.26 6.39 15.03
N GLN A 237 -1.25 7.23 14.81
CA GLN A 237 0.11 7.01 15.31
C GLN A 237 0.16 6.97 16.85
N ARG A 238 -0.56 7.87 17.53
CA ARG A 238 -0.67 7.87 19.00
C ARG A 238 -1.37 6.63 19.54
N VAL A 239 -2.45 6.17 18.89
CA VAL A 239 -3.15 4.94 19.28
C VAL A 239 -2.25 3.72 19.13
N MET A 240 -1.51 3.62 18.01
CA MET A 240 -0.54 2.54 17.79
C MET A 240 0.52 2.53 18.88
N LEU A 241 1.08 3.70 19.21
CA LEU A 241 2.10 3.82 20.25
C LEU A 241 1.57 3.50 21.65
N ALA A 242 0.34 3.91 21.95
CA ALA A 242 -0.33 3.60 23.21
C ALA A 242 -0.53 2.08 23.38
N LEU A 243 -0.94 1.39 22.31
CA LEU A 243 -1.03 -0.08 22.32
C LEU A 243 0.33 -0.75 22.53
N VAL A 244 1.41 -0.22 21.95
CA VAL A 244 2.78 -0.73 22.18
C VAL A 244 3.22 -0.54 23.63
N VAL A 245 2.87 0.59 24.27
CA VAL A 245 3.15 0.84 25.69
C VAL A 245 2.34 -0.08 26.61
N LEU A 246 1.13 -0.46 26.20
CA LEU A 246 0.27 -1.40 26.94
C LEU A 246 0.59 -2.87 26.62
N ASP A 247 1.83 -3.19 26.26
CA ASP A 247 2.29 -4.56 25.90
C ASP A 247 1.45 -5.24 24.79
N GLY A 248 0.80 -4.44 23.95
CA GLY A 248 -0.02 -4.88 22.83
C GLY A 248 -1.44 -5.31 23.18
N GLU A 249 -1.94 -5.04 24.39
CA GLU A 249 -3.34 -5.26 24.78
C GLU A 249 -3.84 -4.17 25.74
N GLY A 250 -5.00 -3.57 25.46
CA GLY A 250 -5.60 -2.57 26.34
C GLY A 250 -7.11 -2.43 26.17
N ASP A 251 -7.80 -1.99 27.22
CA ASP A 251 -9.17 -1.51 27.07
C ASP A 251 -9.19 -0.11 26.43
N PHE A 252 -10.35 0.25 25.89
CA PHE A 252 -10.53 1.50 25.16
C PHE A 252 -10.15 2.76 25.96
N ASP A 253 -10.56 2.84 27.23
CA ASP A 253 -10.31 4.02 28.06
C ASP A 253 -8.83 4.13 28.46
N SER A 254 -8.15 3.00 28.67
CA SER A 254 -6.70 2.93 28.90
C SER A 254 -5.92 3.40 27.69
N ILE A 255 -6.31 2.96 26.48
CA ILE A 255 -5.68 3.39 25.23
C ILE A 255 -5.87 4.90 25.03
N ALA A 256 -7.09 5.41 25.23
CA ALA A 256 -7.38 6.84 25.12
C ALA A 256 -6.56 7.68 26.12
N GLY A 257 -6.45 7.22 27.37
CA GLY A 257 -5.69 7.87 28.42
C GLY A 257 -4.19 7.92 28.12
N VAL A 258 -3.61 6.81 27.66
CA VAL A 258 -2.19 6.72 27.31
C VAL A 258 -1.87 7.54 26.04
N ALA A 259 -2.76 7.51 25.05
CA ALA A 259 -2.62 8.29 23.81
C ALA A 259 -2.84 9.80 24.02
N GLY A 260 -3.48 10.21 25.13
CA GLY A 260 -3.89 11.59 25.37
C GLY A 260 -4.90 12.09 24.34
N LEU A 261 -5.78 11.21 23.87
CA LEU A 261 -6.77 11.47 22.84
C LEU A 261 -8.20 11.46 23.42
N GLY A 262 -9.12 12.16 22.78
CA GLY A 262 -10.54 12.03 23.07
C GLY A 262 -11.10 10.68 22.62
N LYS A 263 -12.32 10.36 23.04
CA LYS A 263 -12.98 9.10 22.70
C LYS A 263 -13.26 8.97 21.20
N ILE A 264 -13.50 10.07 20.50
CA ILE A 264 -13.83 10.03 19.07
C ILE A 264 -12.56 9.71 18.28
N GLU A 265 -11.47 10.40 18.58
CA GLU A 265 -10.16 10.24 17.94
C GLU A 265 -9.57 8.86 18.22
N THR A 266 -9.68 8.38 19.46
CA THR A 266 -9.21 7.03 19.83
C THR A 266 -9.98 5.95 19.05
N ARG A 267 -11.31 6.09 18.94
CA ARG A 267 -12.13 5.16 18.15
C ARG A 267 -11.75 5.20 16.67
N HIS A 268 -11.57 6.38 16.11
CA HIS A 268 -11.16 6.53 14.72
C HIS A 268 -9.81 5.85 14.46
N GLY A 269 -8.80 6.10 15.31
CA GLY A 269 -7.49 5.48 15.19
C GLY A 269 -7.53 3.95 15.29
N LEU A 270 -8.36 3.40 16.19
CA LEU A 270 -8.52 1.95 16.34
C LEU A 270 -9.21 1.31 15.13
N GLU A 271 -10.24 1.95 14.54
CA GLU A 271 -10.92 1.43 13.35
C GLU A 271 -10.02 1.45 12.11
N VAL A 272 -9.21 2.50 11.93
CA VAL A 272 -8.23 2.56 10.82
C VAL A 272 -7.14 1.49 11.00
N LEU A 273 -6.61 1.32 12.22
CA LEU A 273 -5.64 0.25 12.49
C LEU A 273 -6.25 -1.15 12.31
N ARG A 274 -7.56 -1.29 12.51
CA ARG A 274 -8.29 -2.54 12.28
C ARG A 274 -8.49 -2.83 10.80
N SER A 275 -8.78 -1.82 9.97
CA SER A 275 -8.92 -2.00 8.52
C SER A 275 -7.62 -2.43 7.85
N GLU A 276 -6.49 -2.02 8.42
CA GLU A 276 -5.14 -2.45 7.98
C GLU A 276 -4.66 -3.76 8.63
N GLU A 277 -5.55 -4.49 9.33
CA GLU A 277 -5.25 -5.74 10.04
C GLU A 277 -4.12 -5.64 11.09
N LEU A 278 -3.80 -4.43 11.58
CA LEU A 278 -2.75 -4.21 12.59
C LEU A 278 -3.27 -4.43 14.02
N VAL A 279 -4.57 -4.18 14.24
CA VAL A 279 -5.23 -4.35 15.53
C VAL A 279 -6.51 -5.17 15.37
N SER A 280 -6.83 -5.98 16.36
CA SER A 280 -8.12 -6.68 16.45
C SER A 280 -8.80 -6.43 17.79
N ALA A 281 -10.12 -6.53 17.79
CA ALA A 281 -10.95 -6.40 18.98
C ALA A 281 -11.49 -7.79 19.37
N SER A 282 -11.47 -8.11 20.66
CA SER A 282 -12.04 -9.35 21.17
C SER A 282 -13.58 -9.30 21.10
N ALA A 283 -14.21 -10.36 20.58
CA ALA A 283 -15.65 -10.40 20.32
C ALA A 283 -16.54 -10.14 21.56
N ASN A 284 -16.03 -10.47 22.75
CA ASN A 284 -16.78 -10.42 24.00
C ASN A 284 -16.22 -9.41 25.01
N SER A 285 -15.14 -8.70 24.68
CA SER A 285 -14.52 -7.73 25.60
C SER A 285 -14.12 -6.48 24.84
N VAL A 286 -14.29 -5.31 25.47
CA VAL A 286 -13.88 -3.98 24.97
C VAL A 286 -12.35 -3.82 24.92
N LYS A 287 -11.62 -4.94 24.77
CA LYS A 287 -10.18 -5.03 24.71
C LYS A 287 -9.74 -5.10 23.25
N TRP A 288 -8.74 -4.30 22.96
CA TRP A 288 -8.06 -4.22 21.69
C TRP A 288 -6.66 -4.78 21.85
N PHE A 289 -6.18 -5.53 20.85
CA PHE A 289 -4.85 -6.12 20.88
C PHE A 289 -4.18 -6.02 19.51
N LEU A 290 -2.85 -5.88 19.52
CA LEU A 290 -2.04 -5.90 18.30
C LEU A 290 -2.03 -7.32 17.71
N THR A 291 -2.35 -7.42 16.43
CA THR A 291 -2.23 -8.65 15.65
C THR A 291 -0.75 -9.02 15.46
N SER A 292 -0.46 -10.17 14.85
CA SER A 292 0.90 -10.54 14.45
C SER A 292 1.54 -9.49 13.54
N SER A 293 0.76 -8.90 12.62
CA SER A 293 1.20 -7.85 11.70
C SER A 293 1.48 -6.54 12.44
N GLY A 294 0.60 -6.13 13.36
CA GLY A 294 0.84 -4.94 14.19
C GLY A 294 2.09 -5.07 15.06
N ARG A 295 2.31 -6.25 15.67
CA ARG A 295 3.50 -6.52 16.50
C ARG A 295 4.78 -6.52 15.67
N SER A 296 4.78 -7.15 14.49
CA SER A 296 5.96 -7.17 13.62
C SER A 296 6.31 -5.77 13.11
N LEU A 297 5.31 -4.95 12.77
CA LEU A 297 5.49 -3.54 12.43
C LEU A 297 6.12 -2.76 13.60
N ALA A 298 5.58 -2.91 14.81
CA ALA A 298 6.09 -2.21 15.99
C ALA A 298 7.56 -2.57 16.31
N VAL A 299 7.93 -3.84 16.14
CA VAL A 299 9.32 -4.31 16.33
C VAL A 299 10.22 -3.75 15.23
N ARG A 300 9.81 -3.82 13.96
CA ARG A 300 10.58 -3.33 12.81
C ARG A 300 10.87 -1.84 12.91
N LEU A 301 9.91 -1.06 13.41
CA LEU A 301 10.04 0.39 13.60
C LEU A 301 10.75 0.78 14.91
N GLY A 302 11.12 -0.19 15.76
CA GLY A 302 11.75 0.09 17.05
C GLY A 302 10.84 0.86 18.03
N LEU A 303 9.51 0.77 17.88
CA LEU A 303 8.57 1.54 18.71
C LEU A 303 8.62 1.12 20.19
N ARG A 304 8.96 -0.14 20.47
CA ARG A 304 9.09 -0.65 21.85
C ARG A 304 10.20 0.06 22.61
N GLU A 305 11.34 0.32 21.97
CA GLU A 305 12.45 1.03 22.59
C GLU A 305 12.11 2.51 22.81
N ALA A 306 11.42 3.13 21.85
CA ALA A 306 10.95 4.50 21.98
C ALA A 306 9.93 4.64 23.13
N ALA A 307 8.99 3.71 23.22
CA ALA A 307 8.02 3.60 24.31
C ALA A 307 8.69 3.50 25.69
N LEU A 308 9.71 2.64 25.83
CA LEU A 308 10.45 2.48 27.09
C LEU A 308 11.24 3.75 27.49
N LYS A 309 11.83 4.45 26.52
CA LYS A 309 12.49 5.74 26.80
C LYS A 309 11.50 6.79 27.33
N VAL A 310 10.28 6.79 26.80
CA VAL A 310 9.22 7.68 27.29
C VAL A 310 8.82 7.31 28.71
N THR A 311 8.78 6.03 29.09
CA THR A 311 8.43 5.65 30.48
C THR A 311 9.55 5.99 31.47
N ASP A 312 10.81 5.75 31.13
CA ASP A 312 11.95 5.89 32.06
C ASP A 312 12.41 7.33 32.32
N GLY A 313 12.19 8.25 31.37
CA GLY A 313 12.61 9.66 31.49
C GLY A 313 11.88 10.51 32.55
N GLY A 314 11.17 9.90 33.50
CA GLY A 314 10.39 10.60 34.54
C GLY A 314 10.64 10.17 35.99
N VAL A 315 11.61 9.28 36.28
CA VAL A 315 11.88 8.81 37.66
C VAL A 315 13.29 9.20 38.15
N VAL A 316 14.07 9.96 37.38
CA VAL A 316 15.37 10.47 37.85
C VAL A 316 15.20 11.88 38.40
N GLY A 317 14.85 11.98 39.69
CA GLY A 317 14.84 13.25 40.42
C GLY A 317 13.74 13.37 41.48
N GLY A 318 13.80 12.55 42.51
CA GLY A 318 13.06 12.69 43.77
C GLY A 318 13.91 12.18 44.92
#